data_AF-B1VZC8-F1
#
_entry.id   AF-B1VZC8-F1
#
_cell.length_a   1.000
_cell.length_b   1.000
_cell.length_c   1.000
_cell.angle_alpha   90.00
_cell.angle_beta   90.00
_cell.angle_gamma   90.00
#
_symmetry.space_group_name_H-M   'P 1'
#
loop_
_entity.id
_entity.type
_entity.pdbx_description
1 polymer ?
#
loop_
_entity_poly.entity_id
_entity_poly.type
_entity_poly.pdbx_seq_one_letter_code
_entity_poly.pdbx_strand_id
1 'polypeptide(L)'
;MIFGKAGFGGAVADFEAAVTAQDTKRSGKAFVRLQETFGQAREPELLDGGPRLAAVLHQVPPGPRAVVAVLVGACVERGADAERCAPGVLAGLRRALEQALVFCEAWVATGGGPFPVPDGGEPGPEAVERAGAEAAVGWWSLPQWEMAAVAMLNHPGVRRAAGFRGEALRLLGAVERASGAEFTSLAHALLVLDDEPLVALHRSSGTGYLLRLSGIGDNFQLHTLLADALIGGGHVAGHAPSSQEAAVCRETPGQVETVGSFDLVAPDGDIIWNEGAPADIPVVDGVRLLVLDEPSYRRTWPAGRFFPGMRGDALLERALEPEEAERWYAHVSPAKEATG
;
A
#
# COMPACT_ATOMS: atom_id res chain seq x y z
N MET A 1 7.53 37.71 -23.07
CA MET A 1 7.96 36.29 -22.96
C MET A 1 6.75 35.41 -23.21
N ILE A 2 6.66 34.77 -24.39
CA ILE A 2 5.48 34.01 -24.88
C ILE A 2 5.89 32.54 -25.11
N PHE A 3 6.35 31.85 -24.07
CA PHE A 3 6.76 30.43 -24.15
C PHE A 3 6.07 29.52 -23.12
N GLY A 4 4.88 29.90 -22.60
CA GLY A 4 4.34 29.28 -21.39
C GLY A 4 3.05 28.44 -21.48
N LYS A 5 2.50 28.12 -22.66
CA LYS A 5 1.14 27.50 -22.76
C LYS A 5 1.03 26.15 -23.48
N ALA A 6 2.11 25.64 -24.07
CA ALA A 6 2.13 24.32 -24.68
C ALA A 6 2.66 23.29 -23.67
N GLY A 7 2.01 22.13 -23.57
CA GLY A 7 2.41 21.05 -22.66
C GLY A 7 1.61 20.95 -21.36
N PHE A 8 2.01 19.99 -20.53
CA PHE A 8 1.29 19.59 -19.31
C PHE A 8 1.25 20.72 -18.28
N GLY A 9 2.35 21.44 -18.06
CA GLY A 9 2.38 22.54 -17.10
C GLY A 9 1.39 23.67 -17.45
N GLY A 10 1.21 23.94 -18.75
CA GLY A 10 0.19 24.88 -19.23
C GLY A 10 -1.24 24.37 -19.02
N ALA A 11 -1.47 23.07 -19.22
CA ALA A 11 -2.77 22.44 -18.95
C ALA A 11 -3.12 22.45 -17.45
N VAL A 12 -2.15 22.21 -16.56
CA VAL A 12 -2.32 22.33 -15.10
C VAL A 12 -2.73 23.75 -14.72
N ALA A 13 -2.03 24.77 -15.20
CA ALA A 13 -2.35 26.16 -14.89
C ALA A 13 -3.75 26.57 -15.38
N ASP A 14 -4.14 26.14 -16.58
CA ASP A 14 -5.48 26.40 -17.12
C ASP A 14 -6.58 25.66 -16.33
N PHE A 15 -6.32 24.42 -15.91
CA PHE A 15 -7.25 23.62 -15.12
C PHE A 15 -7.45 24.21 -13.72
N GLU A 16 -6.36 24.50 -13.01
CA GLU A 16 -6.36 25.13 -11.69
C GLU A 16 -7.14 26.45 -11.69
N ALA A 17 -6.87 27.33 -12.66
CA ALA A 17 -7.56 28.60 -12.79
C ALA A 17 -9.06 28.42 -13.08
N ALA A 18 -9.42 27.46 -13.94
CA ALA A 18 -10.82 27.21 -14.29
C ALA A 18 -11.61 26.57 -13.14
N VAL A 19 -10.99 25.64 -12.39
CA VAL A 19 -11.59 25.01 -11.20
C VAL A 19 -11.80 26.05 -10.11
N THR A 20 -10.80 26.89 -9.83
CA THR A 20 -10.89 27.95 -8.82
C THR A 20 -11.97 28.98 -9.18
N ALA A 21 -12.10 29.30 -10.48
CA ALA A 21 -13.15 30.19 -10.98
C ALA A 21 -14.52 29.53 -11.11
N GLN A 22 -14.65 28.23 -10.79
CA GLN A 22 -15.87 27.43 -10.96
C GLN A 22 -16.44 27.47 -12.40
N ASP A 23 -15.57 27.60 -13.41
CA ASP A 23 -15.95 27.59 -14.82
C ASP A 23 -15.94 26.14 -15.36
N THR A 24 -17.09 25.47 -15.28
CA THR A 24 -17.26 24.06 -15.71
C THR A 24 -16.87 23.82 -17.17
N LYS A 25 -17.15 24.79 -18.06
CA LYS A 25 -16.84 24.64 -19.48
C LYS A 25 -15.34 24.70 -19.73
N ARG A 26 -14.67 25.63 -19.06
CA ARG A 26 -13.22 25.79 -19.19
C ARG A 26 -12.46 24.70 -18.46
N SER A 27 -12.93 24.25 -17.29
CA SER A 27 -12.32 23.15 -16.55
C SER A 27 -12.45 21.82 -17.29
N GLY A 28 -13.58 21.55 -17.94
CA GLY A 28 -13.75 20.37 -18.81
C GLY A 28 -12.76 20.35 -19.99
N LYS A 29 -12.57 21.49 -20.68
CA LYS A 29 -11.57 21.59 -21.75
C LYS A 29 -10.14 21.43 -21.25
N ALA A 30 -9.82 22.01 -20.09
CA ALA A 30 -8.49 21.89 -19.50
C ALA A 30 -8.22 20.47 -18.99
N PHE A 31 -9.24 19.77 -18.49
CA PHE A 31 -9.17 18.37 -18.08
C PHE A 31 -8.79 17.44 -19.25
N VAL A 32 -9.45 17.59 -20.41
CA VAL A 32 -9.09 16.82 -21.62
C VAL A 32 -7.62 17.07 -22.00
N ARG A 33 -7.17 18.34 -21.95
CA ARG A 33 -5.77 18.69 -22.22
C ARG A 33 -4.79 18.09 -21.22
N LEU A 34 -5.16 17.97 -19.93
CA LEU A 34 -4.32 17.30 -18.94
C LEU A 34 -4.05 15.85 -19.37
N GLN A 35 -5.10 15.12 -19.75
CA GLN A 35 -4.99 13.72 -20.18
C GLN A 35 -4.15 13.58 -21.46
N GLU A 36 -4.38 14.44 -22.45
CA GLU A 36 -3.67 14.41 -23.74
C GLU A 36 -2.17 14.74 -23.60
N THR A 37 -1.82 15.63 -22.67
CA THR A 37 -0.43 16.12 -22.54
C THR A 37 0.40 15.36 -21.50
N PHE A 38 -0.24 14.62 -20.58
CA PHE A 38 0.44 13.90 -19.50
C PHE A 38 1.52 12.92 -20.01
N GLY A 39 1.22 12.13 -21.04
CA GLY A 39 2.17 11.15 -21.58
C GLY A 39 3.48 11.76 -22.09
N GLN A 40 3.45 13.03 -22.49
CA GLN A 40 4.60 13.78 -23.02
C GLN A 40 5.15 14.80 -22.00
N ALA A 41 4.63 14.82 -20.78
CA ALA A 41 5.04 15.76 -19.75
C ALA A 41 6.51 15.56 -19.40
N ARG A 42 7.27 16.67 -19.37
CA ARG A 42 8.65 16.66 -18.91
C ARG A 42 8.69 16.61 -17.39
N GLU A 43 9.78 16.10 -16.85
CA GLU A 43 9.97 15.96 -15.40
C GLU A 43 9.64 17.25 -14.61
N PRO A 44 10.15 18.45 -14.95
CA PRO A 44 9.80 19.65 -14.19
C PRO A 44 8.29 19.99 -14.20
N GLU A 45 7.57 19.61 -15.26
CA GLU A 45 6.12 19.82 -15.36
C GLU A 45 5.35 18.89 -14.44
N LEU A 46 5.86 17.66 -14.21
CA LEU A 46 5.27 16.69 -13.30
C LEU A 46 5.55 17.06 -11.83
N LEU A 47 6.80 17.45 -11.54
CA LEU A 47 7.24 17.87 -10.20
C LEU A 47 6.43 19.06 -9.69
N ASP A 48 6.16 20.05 -10.54
CA ASP A 48 5.29 21.20 -10.22
C ASP A 48 3.80 20.85 -10.31
N GLY A 49 3.42 20.07 -11.32
CA GLY A 49 2.02 19.81 -11.65
C GLY A 49 1.27 18.98 -10.60
N GLY A 50 1.90 17.93 -10.06
CA GLY A 50 1.30 17.03 -9.07
C GLY A 50 0.74 17.78 -7.85
N PRO A 51 1.58 18.53 -7.10
CA PRO A 51 1.13 19.28 -5.93
C PRO A 51 0.06 20.33 -6.22
N ARG A 52 0.11 20.97 -7.41
CA ARG A 52 -0.89 21.96 -7.82
C ARG A 52 -2.24 21.34 -8.11
N LEU A 53 -2.27 20.21 -8.82
CA LEU A 53 -3.49 19.44 -9.05
C LEU A 53 -4.09 18.93 -7.72
N ALA A 54 -3.24 18.43 -6.82
CA ALA A 54 -3.67 17.97 -5.50
C ALA A 54 -4.31 19.09 -4.66
N ALA A 55 -3.75 20.31 -4.71
CA ALA A 55 -4.24 21.46 -3.94
C ALA A 55 -5.69 21.86 -4.30
N VAL A 56 -6.08 21.72 -5.57
CA VAL A 56 -7.44 22.06 -6.03
C VAL A 56 -8.41 20.88 -6.06
N LEU A 57 -7.97 19.68 -5.69
CA LEU A 57 -8.74 18.43 -5.87
C LEU A 57 -10.15 18.48 -5.23
N HIS A 58 -10.28 19.11 -4.06
CA HIS A 58 -11.56 19.26 -3.37
C HIS A 58 -12.57 20.14 -4.11
N GLN A 59 -12.10 21.04 -4.98
CA GLN A 59 -12.92 21.95 -5.80
C GLN A 59 -13.29 21.35 -7.16
N VAL A 60 -12.57 20.30 -7.59
CA VAL A 60 -12.87 19.60 -8.83
C VAL A 60 -14.28 18.99 -8.74
N PRO A 61 -15.14 19.13 -9.77
CA PRO A 61 -16.46 18.50 -9.76
C PRO A 61 -16.38 16.97 -9.56
N PRO A 62 -17.38 16.32 -8.93
CA PRO A 62 -17.32 14.91 -8.57
C PRO A 62 -16.90 13.97 -9.72
N GLY A 63 -17.44 14.18 -10.93
CA GLY A 63 -17.15 13.36 -12.11
C GLY A 63 -15.65 13.22 -12.42
N PRO A 64 -14.92 14.30 -12.77
CA PRO A 64 -13.50 14.21 -13.08
C PRO A 64 -12.59 14.05 -11.84
N ARG A 65 -13.08 14.25 -10.62
CA ARG A 65 -12.24 14.36 -9.41
C ARG A 65 -11.33 13.16 -9.20
N ALA A 66 -11.87 11.94 -9.27
CA ALA A 66 -11.09 10.73 -9.03
C ALA A 66 -10.04 10.49 -10.13
N VAL A 67 -10.36 10.85 -11.39
CA VAL A 67 -9.39 10.78 -12.50
C VAL A 67 -8.26 11.79 -12.33
N VAL A 68 -8.56 13.00 -11.82
CA VAL A 68 -7.51 13.97 -11.46
C VAL A 68 -6.65 13.44 -10.31
N ALA A 69 -7.23 12.72 -9.33
CA ALA A 69 -6.46 12.07 -8.28
C ALA A 69 -5.49 11.01 -8.84
N VAL A 70 -5.91 10.23 -9.84
CA VAL A 70 -5.03 9.29 -10.55
C VAL A 70 -3.88 10.03 -11.25
N LEU A 71 -4.13 11.17 -11.89
CA LEU A 71 -3.07 11.99 -12.49
C LEU A 71 -2.09 12.51 -11.44
N VAL A 72 -2.55 12.88 -10.24
CA VAL A 72 -1.70 13.24 -9.11
C VAL A 72 -0.82 12.05 -8.69
N GLY A 73 -1.42 10.86 -8.56
CA GLY A 73 -0.68 9.61 -8.30
C GLY A 73 0.42 9.36 -9.32
N ALA A 74 0.09 9.44 -10.59
CA ALA A 74 1.04 9.24 -11.68
C ALA A 74 2.14 10.31 -11.75
N CYS A 75 1.89 11.54 -11.25
CA CYS A 75 2.95 12.54 -11.06
C CYS A 75 3.91 12.12 -9.93
N VAL A 76 3.38 11.59 -8.82
CA VAL A 76 4.18 11.13 -7.66
C VAL A 76 5.05 9.94 -8.03
N GLU A 77 4.52 8.96 -8.77
CA GLU A 77 5.30 7.83 -9.30
C GLU A 77 6.45 8.29 -10.22
N ARG A 78 6.36 9.51 -10.77
CA ARG A 78 7.36 10.15 -11.62
C ARG A 78 8.15 11.26 -10.91
N GLY A 79 8.15 11.24 -9.57
CA GLY A 79 9.03 12.05 -8.73
C GLY A 79 8.39 13.27 -8.07
N ALA A 80 7.11 13.55 -8.30
CA ALA A 80 6.44 14.66 -7.61
C ALA A 80 6.36 14.42 -6.09
N ASP A 81 6.32 15.50 -5.32
CA ASP A 81 6.33 15.45 -3.85
C ASP A 81 5.05 14.78 -3.30
N ALA A 82 5.20 13.54 -2.83
CA ALA A 82 4.12 12.73 -2.29
C ALA A 82 3.48 13.36 -1.04
N GLU A 83 4.28 13.98 -0.16
CA GLU A 83 3.77 14.56 1.10
C GLU A 83 2.91 15.79 0.83
N ARG A 84 3.24 16.58 -0.19
CA ARG A 84 2.40 17.70 -0.64
C ARG A 84 1.14 17.25 -1.37
N CYS A 85 1.18 16.08 -2.03
CA CYS A 85 0.04 15.55 -2.79
C CYS A 85 -0.96 14.78 -1.90
N ALA A 86 -0.46 14.07 -0.90
CA ALA A 86 -1.23 13.11 -0.12
C ALA A 86 -2.49 13.67 0.59
N PRO A 87 -2.49 14.87 1.21
CA PRO A 87 -3.64 15.33 1.99
C PRO A 87 -4.95 15.35 1.19
N GLY A 88 -4.91 15.87 -0.04
CA GLY A 88 -6.08 15.92 -0.92
C GLY A 88 -6.54 14.53 -1.39
N VAL A 89 -5.58 13.67 -1.74
CA VAL A 89 -5.85 12.31 -2.23
C VAL A 89 -6.45 11.44 -1.13
N LEU A 90 -5.86 11.45 0.07
CA LEU A 90 -6.31 10.65 1.21
C LEU A 90 -7.67 11.14 1.75
N ALA A 91 -7.93 12.45 1.73
CA ALA A 91 -9.25 12.98 2.05
C ALA A 91 -10.33 12.50 1.06
N GLY A 92 -9.98 12.42 -0.23
CA GLY A 92 -10.84 11.88 -1.27
C GLY A 92 -11.10 10.38 -1.12
N LEU A 93 -10.05 9.59 -0.83
CA LEU A 93 -10.19 8.17 -0.51
C LEU A 93 -11.13 7.95 0.68
N ARG A 94 -10.93 8.69 1.78
CA ARG A 94 -11.81 8.61 2.97
C ARG A 94 -13.26 8.84 2.59
N ARG A 95 -13.54 9.90 1.81
CA ARG A 95 -14.90 10.20 1.35
C ARG A 95 -15.45 9.09 0.43
N ALA A 96 -14.64 8.53 -0.45
CA ALA A 96 -15.05 7.45 -1.33
C ALA A 96 -15.42 6.19 -0.54
N LEU A 97 -14.62 5.81 0.48
CA LEU A 97 -14.92 4.69 1.37
C LEU A 97 -16.19 4.92 2.19
N GLU A 98 -16.40 6.12 2.74
CA GLU A 98 -17.64 6.48 3.42
C GLU A 98 -18.85 6.33 2.50
N GLN A 99 -18.76 6.83 1.27
CA GLN A 99 -19.86 6.78 0.30
C GLN A 99 -20.07 5.37 -0.26
N ALA A 100 -19.01 4.57 -0.42
CA ALA A 100 -19.10 3.17 -0.77
C ALA A 100 -19.84 2.37 0.31
N LEU A 101 -19.65 2.69 1.59
CA LEU A 101 -20.40 2.05 2.67
C LEU A 101 -21.90 2.42 2.62
N VAL A 102 -22.21 3.71 2.41
CA VAL A 102 -23.60 4.15 2.20
C VAL A 102 -24.22 3.43 1.00
N PHE A 103 -23.45 3.26 -0.08
CA PHE A 103 -23.88 2.51 -1.25
C PHE A 103 -24.21 1.05 -0.88
N CYS A 104 -23.34 0.38 -0.12
CA CYS A 104 -23.58 -1.01 0.30
C CYS A 104 -24.84 -1.17 1.14
N GLU A 105 -25.04 -0.29 2.11
CA GLU A 105 -26.23 -0.30 2.95
C GLU A 105 -27.51 -0.10 2.12
N ALA A 106 -27.51 0.88 1.21
CA ALA A 106 -28.65 1.16 0.35
C ALA A 106 -28.90 0.03 -0.67
N TRP A 107 -27.85 -0.57 -1.23
CA TRP A 107 -27.95 -1.68 -2.17
C TRP A 107 -28.66 -2.87 -1.53
N VAL A 108 -28.26 -3.25 -0.32
CA VAL A 108 -28.91 -4.30 0.47
C VAL A 108 -30.35 -3.94 0.81
N ALA A 109 -30.61 -2.71 1.26
CA ALA A 109 -31.95 -2.26 1.65
C ALA A 109 -32.95 -2.23 0.48
N THR A 110 -32.48 -2.02 -0.75
CA THR A 110 -33.32 -1.91 -1.96
C THR A 110 -33.44 -3.22 -2.76
N GLY A 111 -33.10 -4.36 -2.15
CA GLY A 111 -33.29 -5.69 -2.73
C GLY A 111 -32.02 -6.53 -2.83
N GLY A 112 -30.85 -5.93 -2.60
CA GLY A 112 -29.55 -6.61 -2.65
C GLY A 112 -29.21 -7.14 -4.05
N GLY A 113 -28.57 -8.32 -4.07
CA GLY A 113 -28.00 -8.95 -5.26
C GLY A 113 -26.50 -8.71 -5.39
N PRO A 114 -25.86 -9.27 -6.44
CA PRO A 114 -24.44 -9.01 -6.71
C PRO A 114 -24.18 -7.51 -6.79
N PHE A 115 -23.07 -7.08 -6.18
CA PHE A 115 -22.64 -5.69 -6.27
C PHE A 115 -22.25 -5.35 -7.72
N PRO A 116 -22.62 -4.16 -8.22
CA PRO A 116 -22.18 -3.75 -9.54
C PRO A 116 -20.67 -3.53 -9.54
N VAL A 117 -20.01 -3.95 -10.62
CA VAL A 117 -18.56 -3.79 -10.79
C VAL A 117 -18.31 -2.44 -11.47
N PRO A 118 -17.59 -1.49 -10.83
CA PRO A 118 -17.19 -0.26 -11.49
C PRO A 118 -16.30 -0.53 -12.70
N ASP A 119 -16.63 0.07 -13.84
CA ASP A 119 -15.93 -0.10 -15.13
C ASP A 119 -15.11 1.13 -15.53
N GLY A 120 -14.96 2.09 -14.61
CA GLY A 120 -14.30 3.38 -14.86
C GLY A 120 -15.19 4.44 -15.49
N GLY A 121 -16.46 4.12 -15.79
CA GLY A 121 -17.48 5.07 -16.27
C GLY A 121 -18.25 5.79 -15.16
N GLU A 122 -19.38 6.39 -15.54
CA GLU A 122 -20.35 6.96 -14.59
C GLU A 122 -21.29 5.86 -14.05
N PRO A 123 -21.78 6.00 -12.81
CA PRO A 123 -22.76 5.06 -12.26
C PRO A 123 -24.03 5.03 -13.11
N GLY A 124 -24.54 3.83 -13.37
CA GLY A 124 -25.78 3.64 -14.12
C GLY A 124 -27.02 4.18 -13.38
N PRO A 125 -28.14 4.45 -14.09
CA PRO A 125 -29.35 4.99 -13.49
C PRO A 125 -29.90 4.17 -12.31
N GLU A 126 -29.83 2.84 -12.40
CA GLU A 126 -30.28 1.95 -11.32
C GLU A 126 -29.49 2.16 -10.02
N ALA A 127 -28.16 2.26 -10.12
CA ALA A 127 -27.30 2.49 -8.95
C ALA A 127 -27.63 3.84 -8.29
N VAL A 128 -27.87 4.88 -9.10
CA VAL A 128 -28.25 6.21 -8.64
C VAL A 128 -29.65 6.21 -8.01
N GLU A 129 -30.61 5.50 -8.61
CA GLU A 129 -31.98 5.39 -8.08
C GLU A 129 -32.00 4.67 -6.73
N ARG A 130 -31.22 3.60 -6.60
CA ARG A 130 -31.20 2.75 -5.39
C ARG A 130 -30.40 3.36 -4.24
N ALA A 131 -29.25 3.98 -4.52
CA ALA A 131 -28.32 4.43 -3.48
C ALA A 131 -28.17 5.96 -3.39
N GLY A 132 -28.68 6.70 -4.38
CA GLY A 132 -28.42 8.12 -4.52
C GLY A 132 -27.10 8.41 -5.24
N ALA A 133 -27.02 9.59 -5.86
CA ALA A 133 -25.91 9.97 -6.73
C ALA A 133 -24.56 10.00 -6.03
N GLU A 134 -24.46 10.52 -4.81
CA GLU A 134 -23.19 10.60 -4.07
C GLU A 134 -22.63 9.23 -3.70
N ALA A 135 -23.49 8.34 -3.19
CA ALA A 135 -23.11 6.98 -2.82
C ALA A 135 -22.69 6.18 -4.06
N ALA A 136 -23.47 6.28 -5.14
CA ALA A 136 -23.16 5.62 -6.41
C ALA A 136 -21.81 6.10 -6.98
N VAL A 137 -21.52 7.41 -6.96
CA VAL A 137 -20.22 7.96 -7.37
C VAL A 137 -19.09 7.49 -6.45
N GLY A 138 -19.34 7.43 -5.13
CA GLY A 138 -18.36 6.92 -4.17
C GLY A 138 -17.94 5.49 -4.46
N TRP A 139 -18.91 4.60 -4.69
CA TRP A 139 -18.67 3.22 -5.10
C TRP A 139 -17.94 3.13 -6.45
N TRP A 140 -18.40 3.87 -7.46
CA TRP A 140 -17.82 3.81 -8.82
C TRP A 140 -16.41 4.36 -8.92
N SER A 141 -16.08 5.36 -8.09
CA SER A 141 -14.77 6.02 -8.13
C SER A 141 -13.74 5.41 -7.17
N LEU A 142 -14.15 4.46 -6.32
CA LEU A 142 -13.28 3.88 -5.31
C LEU A 142 -12.01 3.23 -5.89
N PRO A 143 -12.03 2.50 -7.03
CA PRO A 143 -10.81 1.96 -7.63
C PRO A 143 -9.79 3.05 -8.01
N GLN A 144 -10.24 4.19 -8.55
CA GLN A 144 -9.36 5.31 -8.90
C GLN A 144 -8.76 5.97 -7.64
N TRP A 145 -9.54 6.05 -6.55
CA TRP A 145 -9.05 6.55 -5.28
C TRP A 145 -8.04 5.60 -4.62
N GLU A 146 -8.26 4.29 -4.71
CA GLU A 146 -7.30 3.27 -4.31
C GLU A 146 -5.98 3.46 -5.08
N MET A 147 -6.03 3.50 -6.41
CA MET A 147 -4.84 3.69 -7.25
C MET A 147 -4.04 4.94 -6.84
N ALA A 148 -4.74 6.08 -6.71
CA ALA A 148 -4.12 7.34 -6.32
C ALA A 148 -3.53 7.27 -4.91
N ALA A 149 -4.23 6.65 -3.95
CA ALA A 149 -3.76 6.53 -2.57
C ALA A 149 -2.57 5.59 -2.44
N VAL A 150 -2.57 4.45 -3.13
CA VAL A 150 -1.42 3.51 -3.16
C VAL A 150 -0.18 4.21 -3.70
N ALA A 151 -0.29 5.04 -4.73
CA ALA A 151 0.83 5.84 -5.23
C ALA A 151 1.42 6.76 -4.14
N MET A 152 0.57 7.40 -3.30
CA MET A 152 1.05 8.19 -2.16
C MET A 152 1.71 7.31 -1.09
N LEU A 153 1.08 6.18 -0.77
CA LEU A 153 1.50 5.24 0.27
C LEU A 153 2.80 4.51 -0.07
N ASN A 154 3.30 4.56 -1.31
CA ASN A 154 4.65 4.11 -1.63
C ASN A 154 5.73 4.94 -0.91
N HIS A 155 5.41 6.18 -0.49
CA HIS A 155 6.35 7.07 0.17
C HIS A 155 6.30 6.96 1.71
N PRO A 156 7.43 6.73 2.40
CA PRO A 156 7.44 6.52 3.86
C PRO A 156 7.00 7.76 4.66
N GLY A 157 7.27 8.96 4.15
CA GLY A 157 6.81 10.21 4.77
C GLY A 157 5.28 10.29 4.88
N VAL A 158 4.57 9.82 3.86
CA VAL A 158 3.10 9.74 3.86
C VAL A 158 2.62 8.67 4.83
N ARG A 159 3.22 7.48 4.81
CA ARG A 159 2.84 6.38 5.72
C ARG A 159 3.03 6.71 7.19
N ARG A 160 4.09 7.43 7.55
CA ARG A 160 4.37 7.87 8.93
C ARG A 160 3.46 8.98 9.44
N ALA A 161 2.71 9.66 8.57
CA ALA A 161 1.69 10.61 8.98
C ALA A 161 0.49 9.86 9.60
N ALA A 162 0.54 9.63 10.92
CA ALA A 162 -0.29 8.66 11.63
C ALA A 162 -1.82 8.86 11.55
N GLY A 163 -2.30 10.07 11.24
CA GLY A 163 -3.69 10.47 11.48
C GLY A 163 -4.76 9.72 10.69
N PHE A 164 -4.46 9.17 9.50
CA PHE A 164 -5.48 8.62 8.60
C PHE A 164 -5.57 7.08 8.59
N ARG A 165 -4.50 6.37 9.00
CA ARG A 165 -4.33 4.93 8.75
C ARG A 165 -5.41 4.07 9.41
N GLY A 166 -5.64 4.27 10.71
CA GLY A 166 -6.60 3.47 11.47
C GLY A 166 -8.04 3.67 11.01
N GLU A 167 -8.42 4.90 10.67
CA GLU A 167 -9.73 5.19 10.10
C GLU A 167 -9.90 4.57 8.72
N ALA A 168 -8.88 4.67 7.86
CA ALA A 168 -8.90 4.09 6.52
C ALA A 168 -9.05 2.56 6.56
N LEU A 169 -8.27 1.86 7.40
CA LEU A 169 -8.39 0.40 7.58
C LEU A 169 -9.78 0.00 8.10
N ARG A 170 -10.33 0.74 9.06
CA ARG A 170 -11.66 0.49 9.59
C ARG A 170 -12.75 0.63 8.53
N LEU A 171 -12.68 1.71 7.73
CA LEU A 171 -13.62 1.95 6.64
C LEU A 171 -13.47 0.92 5.52
N LEU A 172 -12.24 0.61 5.12
CA LEU A 172 -11.93 -0.39 4.10
C LEU A 172 -12.51 -1.75 4.47
N GLY A 173 -12.18 -2.26 5.66
CA GLY A 173 -12.70 -3.54 6.12
C GLY A 173 -14.22 -3.57 6.27
N ALA A 174 -14.87 -2.42 6.52
CA ALA A 174 -16.33 -2.35 6.54
C ALA A 174 -16.91 -2.50 5.13
N VAL A 175 -16.31 -1.85 4.13
CA VAL A 175 -16.70 -1.99 2.72
C VAL A 175 -16.46 -3.42 2.24
N GLU A 176 -15.31 -4.02 2.52
CA GLU A 176 -14.98 -5.40 2.15
C GLU A 176 -15.98 -6.40 2.75
N ARG A 177 -16.30 -6.28 4.05
CA ARG A 177 -17.30 -7.15 4.69
C ARG A 177 -18.71 -6.95 4.13
N ALA A 178 -19.08 -5.73 3.78
CA ALA A 178 -20.42 -5.43 3.27
C ALA A 178 -20.61 -5.86 1.81
N SER A 179 -19.55 -5.79 1.01
CA SER A 179 -19.60 -6.02 -0.44
C SER A 179 -19.06 -7.37 -0.89
N GLY A 180 -18.16 -7.97 -0.12
CA GLY A 180 -17.34 -9.11 -0.54
C GLY A 180 -16.25 -8.74 -1.57
N ALA A 181 -16.09 -7.47 -1.91
CA ALA A 181 -14.98 -7.01 -2.76
C ALA A 181 -13.67 -6.99 -1.97
N GLU A 182 -12.55 -7.23 -2.66
CA GLU A 182 -11.21 -7.23 -2.07
C GLU A 182 -10.41 -6.02 -2.57
N PHE A 183 -9.80 -5.29 -1.65
CA PHE A 183 -8.94 -4.13 -1.94
C PHE A 183 -7.51 -4.40 -1.45
N THR A 184 -6.95 -5.54 -1.87
CA THR A 184 -5.68 -6.08 -1.36
C THR A 184 -4.54 -5.09 -1.43
N SER A 185 -4.44 -4.32 -2.53
CA SER A 185 -3.36 -3.34 -2.70
C SER A 185 -3.46 -2.20 -1.70
N LEU A 186 -4.65 -1.63 -1.50
CA LEU A 186 -4.87 -0.61 -0.48
C LEU A 186 -4.65 -1.15 0.93
N ALA A 187 -5.18 -2.34 1.24
CA ALA A 187 -5.03 -2.98 2.54
C ALA A 187 -3.55 -3.18 2.90
N HIS A 188 -2.77 -3.79 2.01
CA HIS A 188 -1.34 -4.00 2.23
C HIS A 188 -0.59 -2.67 2.35
N ALA A 189 -0.90 -1.67 1.52
CA ALA A 189 -0.23 -0.37 1.56
C ALA A 189 -0.45 0.38 2.88
N LEU A 190 -1.65 0.23 3.48
CA LEU A 190 -1.99 0.79 4.78
C LEU A 190 -1.31 0.04 5.94
N LEU A 191 -1.02 -1.24 5.76
CA LEU A 191 -0.39 -2.10 6.77
C LEU A 191 1.15 -2.02 6.75
N VAL A 192 1.76 -1.49 5.69
CA VAL A 192 3.22 -1.33 5.63
C VAL A 192 3.76 -0.56 6.84
N LEU A 193 4.85 -1.09 7.37
CA LEU A 193 5.55 -0.59 8.54
C LEU A 193 6.81 0.16 8.11
N ASP A 194 7.19 1.17 8.88
CA ASP A 194 8.37 1.99 8.65
C ASP A 194 9.14 2.13 9.96
N ASP A 195 10.45 1.93 9.90
CA ASP A 195 11.33 1.97 11.06
C ASP A 195 10.86 1.09 12.24
N GLU A 196 10.21 -0.04 11.94
CA GLU A 196 9.60 -0.90 12.95
C GLU A 196 10.63 -1.87 13.54
N PRO A 197 10.75 -1.96 14.89
CA PRO A 197 11.60 -2.95 15.53
C PRO A 197 10.98 -4.35 15.45
N LEU A 198 11.81 -5.33 15.11
CA LEU A 198 11.48 -6.75 15.08
C LEU A 198 12.52 -7.55 15.86
N VAL A 199 12.08 -8.38 16.80
CA VAL A 199 12.88 -9.46 17.36
C VAL A 199 12.56 -10.74 16.61
N ALA A 200 13.56 -11.31 15.95
CA ALA A 200 13.48 -12.62 15.31
C ALA A 200 14.25 -13.65 16.15
N LEU A 201 13.58 -14.73 16.56
CA LEU A 201 14.15 -15.82 17.34
C LEU A 201 14.31 -17.05 16.44
N HIS A 202 15.54 -17.51 16.23
CA HIS A 202 15.80 -18.70 15.43
C HIS A 202 15.83 -19.95 16.32
N ARG A 203 14.75 -20.73 16.28
CA ARG A 203 14.49 -21.77 17.30
C ARG A 203 15.57 -22.86 17.32
N SER A 204 16.07 -23.30 16.18
CA SER A 204 17.01 -24.42 16.11
C SER A 204 18.40 -24.10 16.68
N SER A 205 18.85 -22.83 16.60
CA SER A 205 20.09 -22.39 17.23
C SER A 205 19.90 -21.79 18.62
N GLY A 206 18.67 -21.45 19.02
CA GLY A 206 18.38 -20.76 20.27
C GLY A 206 18.88 -19.32 20.31
N THR A 207 19.15 -18.71 19.15
CA THR A 207 19.67 -17.34 19.05
C THR A 207 18.57 -16.35 18.69
N GLY A 208 18.75 -15.09 19.09
CA GLY A 208 17.84 -14.00 18.75
C GLY A 208 18.53 -12.86 18.00
N TYR A 209 17.76 -12.09 17.25
CA TYR A 209 18.24 -10.98 16.42
C TYR A 209 17.29 -9.81 16.50
N LEU A 210 17.84 -8.60 16.66
CA LEU A 210 17.09 -7.35 16.55
C LEU A 210 17.24 -6.80 15.15
N LEU A 211 16.12 -6.59 14.46
CA LEU A 211 16.05 -6.03 13.13
C LEU A 211 15.18 -4.76 13.09
N ARG A 212 15.39 -3.96 12.05
CA ARG A 212 14.54 -2.82 11.67
C ARG A 212 13.86 -3.11 10.34
N LEU A 213 12.54 -3.18 10.34
CA LEU A 213 11.73 -3.36 9.12
C LEU A 213 11.31 -2.02 8.54
N SER A 214 11.29 -1.89 7.22
CA SER A 214 10.73 -0.73 6.53
C SER A 214 10.24 -1.09 5.13
N GLY A 215 9.06 -0.63 4.74
CA GLY A 215 8.62 -0.69 3.34
C GLY A 215 8.42 -2.10 2.76
N ILE A 216 8.08 -3.08 3.61
CA ILE A 216 7.80 -4.46 3.20
C ILE A 216 6.29 -4.64 3.07
N GLY A 217 5.83 -5.02 1.88
CA GLY A 217 4.40 -5.07 1.54
C GLY A 217 3.70 -6.39 1.84
N ASP A 218 4.44 -7.49 1.88
CA ASP A 218 3.91 -8.83 2.17
C ASP A 218 4.97 -9.71 2.86
N ASN A 219 4.52 -10.87 3.36
CA ASN A 219 5.43 -11.79 4.03
C ASN A 219 6.33 -12.55 3.04
N PHE A 220 5.96 -12.70 1.76
CA PHE A 220 6.86 -13.24 0.72
C PHE A 220 8.17 -12.43 0.61
N GLN A 221 8.07 -11.11 0.57
CA GLN A 221 9.20 -10.19 0.55
C GLN A 221 9.96 -10.25 1.89
N LEU A 222 9.25 -10.30 3.03
CA LEU A 222 9.86 -10.42 4.36
C LEU A 222 10.73 -11.68 4.48
N HIS A 223 10.23 -12.84 4.05
CA HIS A 223 10.96 -14.11 4.08
C HIS A 223 12.32 -13.99 3.40
N THR A 224 12.35 -13.46 2.19
CA THR A 224 13.59 -13.31 1.41
C THR A 224 14.55 -12.35 2.11
N LEU A 225 14.07 -11.21 2.61
CA LEU A 225 14.93 -10.22 3.27
C LEU A 225 15.46 -10.69 4.63
N LEU A 226 14.68 -11.47 5.39
CA LEU A 226 15.15 -12.12 6.62
C LEU A 226 16.22 -13.17 6.35
N ALA A 227 16.04 -13.99 5.31
CA ALA A 227 17.01 -14.99 4.92
C ALA A 227 18.32 -14.36 4.42
N ASP A 228 18.23 -13.25 3.66
CA ASP A 228 19.39 -12.44 3.25
C ASP A 228 20.15 -11.92 4.48
N ALA A 229 19.44 -11.27 5.41
CA ALA A 229 20.04 -10.67 6.60
C ALA A 229 20.68 -11.70 7.53
N LEU A 230 20.01 -12.84 7.78
CA LEU A 230 20.44 -13.81 8.80
C LEU A 230 21.30 -14.94 8.23
N ILE A 231 20.92 -15.55 7.11
CA ILE A 231 21.69 -16.65 6.50
C ILE A 231 22.79 -16.06 5.61
N GLY A 232 22.45 -15.11 4.74
CA GLY A 232 23.43 -14.41 3.89
C GLY A 232 24.48 -13.65 4.70
N GLY A 233 24.09 -13.13 5.88
CA GLY A 233 25.00 -12.52 6.86
C GLY A 233 25.83 -13.52 7.69
N GLY A 234 25.58 -14.82 7.58
CA GLY A 234 26.32 -15.87 8.30
C GLY A 234 25.97 -16.01 9.78
N HIS A 235 24.81 -15.50 10.21
CA HIS A 235 24.35 -15.55 11.60
C HIS A 235 23.63 -16.86 11.96
N VAL A 236 22.96 -17.48 10.99
CA VAL A 236 22.30 -18.78 11.13
C VAL A 236 22.61 -19.67 9.92
N ALA A 237 22.54 -20.99 10.12
CA ALA A 237 22.70 -21.95 9.03
C ALA A 237 21.43 -21.98 8.15
N GLY A 238 21.59 -22.25 6.85
CA GLY A 238 20.45 -22.43 5.94
C GLY A 238 20.81 -22.14 4.48
N HIS A 239 19.79 -22.03 3.65
CA HIS A 239 19.92 -21.60 2.26
C HIS A 239 19.77 -20.08 2.17
N ALA A 240 20.86 -19.37 1.88
CA ALA A 240 20.80 -17.92 1.65
C ALA A 240 20.18 -17.63 0.27
N PRO A 241 19.34 -16.59 0.15
CA PRO A 241 18.97 -16.07 -1.16
C PRO A 241 20.22 -15.53 -1.86
N SER A 242 20.22 -15.61 -3.19
CA SER A 242 21.20 -14.94 -4.04
C SER A 242 21.09 -13.42 -3.94
N SER A 243 22.14 -12.72 -4.34
CA SER A 243 22.16 -11.26 -4.38
C SER A 243 21.06 -10.69 -5.29
N GLN A 244 20.66 -11.41 -6.33
CA GLN A 244 19.59 -10.97 -7.23
C GLN A 244 18.22 -11.03 -6.55
N GLU A 245 17.92 -12.13 -5.82
CA GLU A 245 16.67 -12.31 -5.09
C GLU A 245 16.52 -11.25 -3.99
N ALA A 246 17.58 -11.01 -3.22
CA ALA A 246 17.60 -9.94 -2.23
C ALA A 246 17.43 -8.55 -2.88
N ALA A 247 18.11 -8.31 -4.02
CA ALA A 247 18.03 -7.04 -4.73
C ALA A 247 16.61 -6.74 -5.25
N VAL A 248 15.89 -7.72 -5.81
CA VAL A 248 14.51 -7.48 -6.30
C VAL A 248 13.51 -7.28 -5.16
N CYS A 249 13.75 -7.85 -3.98
CA CYS A 249 12.93 -7.59 -2.79
C CYS A 249 13.23 -6.25 -2.11
N ARG A 250 14.43 -5.69 -2.29
CA ARG A 250 14.85 -4.42 -1.66
C ARG A 250 14.60 -3.22 -2.58
N GLU A 251 15.07 -3.41 -3.80
CA GLU A 251 15.73 -2.48 -4.71
C GLU A 251 15.26 -2.33 -6.15
N THR A 252 15.41 -3.47 -6.81
CA THR A 252 15.54 -3.60 -8.24
C THR A 252 14.18 -4.00 -8.81
N PRO A 253 13.72 -3.38 -9.90
CA PRO A 253 12.49 -3.83 -10.55
C PRO A 253 12.59 -5.29 -11.00
N GLY A 254 11.49 -6.04 -10.85
CA GLY A 254 11.36 -7.40 -11.31
C GLY A 254 11.02 -8.39 -10.20
N GLN A 255 10.98 -9.66 -10.58
CA GLN A 255 10.78 -10.79 -9.69
C GLN A 255 11.71 -11.93 -10.10
N VAL A 256 12.13 -12.74 -9.13
CA VAL A 256 12.99 -13.91 -9.34
C VAL A 256 12.42 -15.07 -8.53
N GLU A 257 12.41 -16.26 -9.10
CA GLU A 257 11.93 -17.44 -8.40
C GLU A 257 12.88 -17.82 -7.25
N THR A 258 12.34 -17.90 -6.04
CA THR A 258 13.06 -18.02 -4.77
C THR A 258 12.54 -19.16 -3.94
N VAL A 259 13.41 -19.73 -3.11
CA VAL A 259 13.08 -20.78 -2.14
C VAL A 259 13.00 -20.19 -0.74
N GLY A 260 11.95 -20.52 0.00
CA GLY A 260 11.82 -20.11 1.40
C GLY A 260 12.78 -20.85 2.34
N SER A 261 13.34 -20.11 3.31
CA SER A 261 14.34 -20.65 4.24
C SER A 261 13.84 -20.86 5.67
N PHE A 262 12.64 -20.37 5.99
CA PHE A 262 12.06 -20.44 7.34
C PHE A 262 10.56 -20.68 7.26
N ASP A 263 9.99 -21.33 8.27
CA ASP A 263 8.59 -21.13 8.67
C ASP A 263 8.52 -19.88 9.58
N LEU A 264 7.62 -18.94 9.28
CA LEU A 264 7.38 -17.78 10.12
C LEU A 264 6.27 -18.11 11.10
N VAL A 265 6.57 -17.99 12.39
CA VAL A 265 5.70 -18.45 13.46
C VAL A 265 5.53 -17.33 14.48
N ALA A 266 4.29 -17.12 14.91
CA ALA A 266 3.95 -16.23 16.00
C ALA A 266 4.42 -16.80 17.35
N PRO A 267 4.55 -15.98 18.41
CA PRO A 267 5.01 -16.46 19.72
C PRO A 267 4.14 -17.58 20.31
N ASP A 268 2.85 -17.61 20.00
CA ASP A 268 1.91 -18.66 20.43
C ASP A 268 2.01 -19.97 19.63
N GLY A 269 2.79 -19.99 18.54
CA GLY A 269 2.97 -21.12 17.66
C GLY A 269 2.03 -21.13 16.44
N ASP A 270 1.29 -20.06 16.17
CA ASP A 270 0.49 -19.95 14.95
C ASP A 270 1.35 -19.56 13.73
N ILE A 271 1.00 -20.07 12.56
CA ILE A 271 1.73 -19.79 11.31
C ILE A 271 1.41 -18.37 10.84
N ILE A 272 2.46 -17.61 10.54
CA ILE A 272 2.36 -16.34 9.84
C ILE A 272 2.48 -16.63 8.35
N TRP A 273 1.34 -16.56 7.66
CA TRP A 273 1.23 -16.93 6.24
C TRP A 273 1.87 -15.89 5.31
N ASN A 274 2.36 -16.36 4.16
CA ASN A 274 3.06 -15.54 3.19
C ASN A 274 2.16 -14.47 2.56
N GLU A 275 0.87 -14.77 2.42
CA GLU A 275 -0.18 -13.90 1.89
C GLU A 275 -0.51 -12.73 2.83
N GLY A 276 -0.11 -12.82 4.10
CA GLY A 276 -0.29 -11.75 5.07
C GLY A 276 0.75 -10.63 4.92
N ALA A 277 0.72 -9.72 5.90
CA ALA A 277 1.62 -8.59 6.00
C ALA A 277 2.54 -8.70 7.23
N PRO A 278 3.69 -8.02 7.24
CA PRO A 278 4.52 -7.90 8.45
C PRO A 278 3.75 -7.31 9.65
N ALA A 279 2.67 -6.57 9.38
CA ALA A 279 1.76 -6.03 10.40
C ALA A 279 1.04 -7.10 11.22
N ASP A 280 0.94 -8.34 10.72
CA ASP A 280 0.29 -9.46 11.39
C ASP A 280 1.18 -10.09 12.47
N ILE A 281 2.49 -9.80 12.48
CA ILE A 281 3.42 -10.29 13.50
C ILE A 281 3.03 -9.69 14.87
N PRO A 282 2.72 -10.49 15.89
CA PRO A 282 2.29 -9.97 17.19
C PRO A 282 3.33 -9.05 17.84
N VAL A 283 2.84 -8.01 18.52
CA VAL A 283 3.66 -7.12 19.34
C VAL A 283 3.69 -7.64 20.77
N VAL A 284 4.89 -7.96 21.27
CA VAL A 284 5.16 -8.40 22.64
C VAL A 284 6.12 -7.39 23.29
N ASP A 285 5.74 -6.86 24.44
CA ASP A 285 6.50 -5.84 25.17
C ASP A 285 6.93 -4.65 24.29
N GLY A 286 6.03 -4.24 23.38
CA GLY A 286 6.23 -3.08 22.49
C GLY A 286 7.08 -3.34 21.25
N VAL A 287 7.49 -4.59 20.99
CA VAL A 287 8.28 -4.98 19.81
C VAL A 287 7.62 -6.14 19.09
N ARG A 288 7.73 -6.20 17.76
CA ARG A 288 7.25 -7.37 17.01
C ARG A 288 8.11 -8.58 17.34
N LEU A 289 7.47 -9.69 17.73
CA LEU A 289 8.16 -10.92 18.06
C LEU A 289 7.82 -12.00 17.04
N LEU A 290 8.84 -12.47 16.34
CA LEU A 290 8.76 -13.48 15.30
C LEU A 290 9.66 -14.66 15.65
N VAL A 291 9.13 -15.87 15.47
CA VAL A 291 9.91 -17.10 15.59
C VAL A 291 10.18 -17.64 14.19
N LEU A 292 11.44 -18.00 13.95
CA LEU A 292 11.91 -18.62 12.72
C LEU A 292 12.14 -20.10 13.01
N ASP A 293 11.28 -20.93 12.44
CA ASP A 293 11.37 -22.38 12.50
C ASP A 293 11.96 -22.95 11.20
N GLU A 294 12.46 -24.18 11.30
CA GLU A 294 12.92 -24.92 10.12
C GLU A 294 11.76 -25.08 9.13
N PRO A 295 12.00 -24.97 7.82
CA PRO A 295 10.94 -25.05 6.84
C PRO A 295 10.29 -26.44 6.86
N SER A 296 9.00 -26.51 7.17
CA SER A 296 8.24 -27.78 7.20
C SER A 296 8.17 -28.48 5.84
N TYR A 297 8.26 -27.69 4.76
CA TYR A 297 8.38 -28.18 3.39
C TYR A 297 9.06 -27.13 2.50
N ARG A 298 9.56 -27.58 1.35
CA ARG A 298 10.17 -26.69 0.36
C ARG A 298 9.08 -25.84 -0.30
N ARG A 299 9.14 -24.53 -0.07
CA ARG A 299 8.26 -23.52 -0.70
C ARG A 299 9.04 -22.70 -1.73
N THR A 300 8.38 -22.35 -2.83
CA THR A 300 8.92 -21.43 -3.83
C THR A 300 7.92 -20.34 -4.21
N TRP A 301 8.43 -19.17 -4.59
CA TRP A 301 7.62 -18.04 -5.06
C TRP A 301 8.44 -17.08 -5.94
N PRO A 302 7.80 -16.26 -6.79
CA PRO A 302 8.48 -15.17 -7.48
C PRO A 302 8.76 -14.02 -6.50
N ALA A 303 9.90 -14.04 -5.82
CA ALA A 303 10.33 -13.00 -4.90
C ALA A 303 10.51 -11.67 -5.62
N GLY A 304 9.99 -10.61 -5.02
CA GLY A 304 10.14 -9.24 -5.44
C GLY A 304 9.42 -8.34 -4.45
N ARG A 305 9.19 -7.09 -4.83
CA ARG A 305 8.35 -6.19 -4.03
C ARG A 305 6.88 -6.32 -4.43
N PHE A 306 6.01 -6.44 -3.44
CA PHE A 306 4.56 -6.29 -3.66
C PHE A 306 4.24 -4.92 -4.27
N PHE A 307 4.91 -3.87 -3.78
CA PHE A 307 4.80 -2.50 -4.31
C PHE A 307 6.09 -2.12 -5.06
N PRO A 308 6.11 -2.11 -6.41
CA PRO A 308 7.33 -1.88 -7.18
C PRO A 308 8.04 -0.56 -6.90
N GLY A 309 7.31 0.49 -6.50
CA GLY A 309 7.82 1.81 -6.16
C GLY A 309 8.26 1.99 -4.70
N MET A 310 8.09 0.98 -3.85
CA MET A 310 8.35 1.07 -2.41
C MET A 310 9.64 0.34 -2.07
N ARG A 311 10.72 1.04 -1.75
CA ARG A 311 11.92 0.38 -1.23
C ARG A 311 11.59 -0.36 0.08
N GLY A 312 11.97 -1.64 0.14
CA GLY A 312 11.81 -2.47 1.34
C GLY A 312 13.14 -2.87 1.95
N ASP A 313 13.20 -3.04 3.27
CA ASP A 313 14.40 -3.44 3.98
C ASP A 313 14.10 -4.17 5.30
N ALA A 314 14.96 -5.12 5.66
CA ALA A 314 15.03 -5.78 6.96
C ALA A 314 16.49 -5.70 7.43
N LEU A 315 16.82 -4.61 8.11
CA LEU A 315 18.19 -4.34 8.53
C LEU A 315 18.48 -5.05 9.86
N LEU A 316 19.46 -5.93 9.90
CA LEU A 316 19.97 -6.47 11.16
C LEU A 316 20.70 -5.37 11.93
N GLU A 317 20.24 -5.06 13.14
CA GLU A 317 20.91 -4.10 14.02
C GLU A 317 21.99 -4.77 14.87
N ARG A 318 21.64 -5.92 15.47
CA ARG A 318 22.56 -6.73 16.28
C ARG A 318 21.99 -8.13 16.53
N ALA A 319 22.89 -9.07 16.81
CA ALA A 319 22.51 -10.28 17.52
C ALA A 319 22.15 -9.94 18.99
N LEU A 320 21.20 -10.68 19.55
CA LEU A 320 20.87 -10.58 20.97
C LEU A 320 21.89 -11.36 21.79
N GLU A 321 22.18 -10.86 22.99
CA GLU A 321 22.95 -11.62 23.97
C GLU A 321 22.14 -12.83 24.45
N PRO A 322 22.78 -13.96 24.85
CA PRO A 322 22.06 -15.17 25.25
C PRO A 322 20.98 -14.93 26.31
N GLU A 323 21.29 -14.16 27.36
CA GLU A 323 20.33 -13.82 28.42
C GLU A 323 19.14 -13.00 27.90
N GLU A 324 19.36 -12.17 26.88
CA GLU A 324 18.29 -11.40 26.25
C GLU A 324 17.42 -12.28 25.36
N ALA A 325 18.02 -13.17 24.58
CA ALA A 325 17.29 -14.17 23.80
C ALA A 325 16.44 -15.06 24.72
N GLU A 326 17.00 -15.55 25.84
CA GLU A 326 16.27 -16.34 26.83
C GLU A 326 15.03 -15.62 27.38
N ARG A 327 15.13 -14.31 27.65
CA ARG A 327 13.98 -13.51 28.08
C ARG A 327 12.90 -13.47 27.00
N TRP A 328 13.26 -13.28 25.73
CA TRP A 328 12.28 -13.30 24.64
C TRP A 328 11.67 -14.69 24.44
N TYR A 329 12.45 -15.77 24.55
CA TYR A 329 11.93 -17.13 24.50
C TYR A 329 10.94 -17.45 25.62
N ALA A 330 10.98 -16.74 26.75
CA ALA A 330 9.98 -16.91 27.81
C ALA A 330 8.54 -16.54 27.36
N HIS A 331 8.40 -15.80 26.27
CA HIS A 331 7.10 -15.47 25.65
C HIS A 331 6.67 -16.45 24.56
N VAL A 332 7.50 -17.45 24.25
CA VAL A 332 7.32 -18.33 23.09
C VAL A 332 6.85 -19.71 23.52
N SER A 333 5.74 -20.17 22.93
CA SER A 333 5.25 -21.54 23.06
C SER A 333 6.27 -22.54 22.49
N PRO A 334 6.30 -23.79 23.03
CA PRO A 334 7.02 -24.88 22.39
C PRO A 334 6.61 -25.05 20.93
N ALA A 335 7.52 -25.59 20.10
CA ALA A 335 7.19 -25.90 18.71
C ALA A 335 6.00 -26.87 18.65
N LYS A 336 5.03 -26.58 17.78
CA LYS A 336 3.96 -27.54 17.48
C LYS A 336 4.57 -28.68 16.67
N GLU A 337 4.24 -29.93 17.02
CA GLU A 337 4.64 -31.06 16.19
C GLU A 337 4.02 -30.89 14.79
N ALA A 338 4.84 -31.05 13.75
CA ALA A 338 4.36 -31.05 12.38
C ALA A 338 3.38 -32.22 12.21
N THR A 339 2.08 -31.94 12.22
CA THR A 339 1.08 -32.91 11.77
C THR A 339 1.29 -33.08 10.26
N GLY A 340 1.91 -34.19 9.88
CA GLY A 340 2.15 -34.58 8.50
C GLY A 340 0.90 -34.95 7.72
#